data_AF-A0A4U7F4A4-F1
#
_entry.id   AF-A0A4U7F4A4-F1
#
_cell.length_a   1.000
_cell.length_b   1.000
_cell.length_c   1.000
_cell.angle_alpha   90.00
_cell.angle_beta   90.00
_cell.angle_gamma   90.00
#
_symmetry.space_group_name_H-M   'P 1'
#
loop_
_entity.id
_entity.type
_entity.pdbx_description
1 polymer ?
#
loop_
_entity_poly.entity_id
_entity_poly.type
_entity_poly.pdbx_seq_one_letter_code
_entity_poly.pdbx_strand_id
1 'polypeptide(L)' 'MSEASIESDKGIGVALALGAVALVGSVAMFGAPSQIGRAWGFAAAFVFALCAVLAVQIYQ' A
#
# COMPACT_ATOMS: atom_id res chain seq x y z
N MET A 1 12.35 -32.99 -5.08
CA MET A 1 12.01 -31.70 -4.46
C MET A 1 11.12 -30.98 -5.48
N SER A 2 9.81 -31.20 -5.42
CA SER A 2 8.92 -30.42 -6.28
C SER A 2 8.89 -29.04 -5.65
N GLU A 3 9.42 -28.04 -6.34
CA GLU A 3 9.25 -26.64 -6.00
C GLU A 3 7.75 -26.46 -5.79
N ALA A 4 7.31 -26.43 -4.53
CA ALA A 4 6.01 -25.90 -4.20
C ALA A 4 6.17 -24.43 -4.54
N SER A 5 5.94 -24.09 -5.80
CA SER A 5 5.59 -22.75 -6.20
C SER A 5 4.36 -22.48 -5.35
N ILE A 6 4.58 -21.92 -4.16
CA ILE A 6 3.54 -21.34 -3.34
C ILE A 6 2.82 -20.48 -4.34
N GLU A 7 1.63 -20.91 -4.74
CA GLU A 7 0.78 -20.16 -5.65
C GLU A 7 0.35 -18.94 -4.85
N SER A 8 1.28 -18.00 -4.76
CA SER A 8 1.14 -16.78 -4.00
C SER A 8 0.08 -16.02 -4.75
N ASP A 9 -1.07 -15.87 -4.10
CA ASP A 9 -2.15 -15.04 -4.58
C ASP A 9 -1.57 -13.65 -4.87
N LYS A 10 -1.39 -13.36 -6.16
CA LYS A 10 -0.75 -12.13 -6.62
C LYS A 10 -1.56 -10.93 -6.18
N GLY A 11 -2.88 -11.07 -6.02
CA GLY A 11 -3.76 -10.02 -5.51
C GLY A 11 -3.41 -9.68 -4.06
N ILE A 12 -3.26 -10.69 -3.21
CA ILE A 12 -2.89 -10.49 -1.80
C ILE A 12 -1.47 -9.92 -1.69
N GLY A 13 -0.52 -10.45 -2.45
CA GLY A 13 0.87 -9.97 -2.42
C GLY A 13 1.02 -8.50 -2.84
N VAL A 14 0.34 -8.11 -3.93
CA VAL A 14 0.35 -6.72 -4.41
C VAL A 14 -0.40 -5.80 -3.43
N ALA A 15 -1.55 -6.22 -2.91
CA ALA A 15 -2.30 -5.44 -1.93
C ALA A 15 -1.51 -5.20 -0.64
N LEU A 16 -0.78 -6.22 -0.15
CA LEU A 16 0.08 -6.10 1.02
C LEU A 16 1.22 -5.11 0.77
N ALA A 17 1.86 -5.17 -0.40
CA ALA A 17 2.94 -4.25 -0.77
C ALA A 17 2.45 -2.79 -0.84
N LEU A 18 1.31 -2.54 -1.49
CA LEU A 18 0.74 -1.20 -1.55
C LEU A 18 0.22 -0.72 -0.18
N GLY A 19 -0.32 -1.61 0.63
CA GLY A 19 -0.69 -1.31 2.03
C GLY A 19 0.51 -0.89 2.87
N ALA A 20 1.67 -1.55 2.70
CA ALA A 20 2.91 -1.15 3.37
C ALA A 20 3.35 0.27 2.96
N VAL A 21 3.25 0.61 1.67
CA VAL A 21 3.56 1.97 1.18
C VAL A 21 2.58 2.99 1.75
N ALA A 22 1.29 2.66 1.84
CA ALA A 22 0.29 3.51 2.47
C ALA A 22 0.60 3.77 3.95
N LEU A 23 1.04 2.75 4.69
CA LEU A 23 1.50 2.91 6.07
C LEU A 23 2.71 3.84 6.17
N VAL A 24 3.70 3.72 5.28
CA VAL A 24 4.85 4.65 5.25
C VAL A 24 4.40 6.08 5.00
N GLY A 25 3.49 6.31 4.05
CA GLY A 25 2.90 7.63 3.80
C GLY A 25 2.17 8.19 5.03
N SER A 26 1.45 7.33 5.76
CA SER A 26 0.77 7.72 7.00
C SER A 26 1.76 8.07 8.12
N VAL A 27 2.90 7.37 8.23
CA VAL A 27 3.96 7.70 9.19
C VAL A 27 4.64 9.03 8.81
N ALA A 28 4.88 9.25 7.52
CA ALA A 28 5.44 10.51 7.02
C ALA A 28 4.57 11.73 7.36
N MET A 29 3.23 11.56 7.43
CA MET A 29 2.31 12.59 7.92
C MET A 29 2.60 13.00 9.37
N PHE A 30 3.04 12.08 10.25
CA PHE A 30 3.37 12.44 11.63
C PHE A 30 4.70 13.20 11.74
N GLY A 31 5.64 12.97 10.83
CA GLY A 31 6.95 13.64 10.81
C GLY A 31 6.97 15.03 10.17
N ALA A 32 5.91 15.44 9.47
CA ALA A 32 5.89 16.70 8.75
C ALA A 32 5.62 17.92 9.68
N PRO A 33 6.46 18.97 9.64
CA PRO A 33 6.35 20.14 10.53
C PRO A 33 5.24 21.12 10.12
N SER A 34 4.75 21.05 8.88
CA SER A 34 3.72 21.94 8.34
C SER A 34 2.43 21.19 8.01
N GLN A 35 1.28 21.86 8.14
CA GLN A 35 -0.02 21.31 7.74
C GLN A 35 -0.04 20.84 6.27
N ILE A 36 0.64 21.55 5.38
CA ILE A 36 0.77 21.18 3.97
C ILE A 36 1.56 19.88 3.82
N GLY A 37 2.67 19.71 4.56
CA GLY A 37 3.45 18.46 4.52
C GLY A 37 2.66 17.27 5.04
N ARG A 38 1.84 17.48 6.08
CA ARG A 38 0.91 16.45 6.60
C ARG A 38 -0.15 16.07 5.57
N ALA A 39 -0.74 17.07 4.90
CA ALA A 39 -1.75 16.85 3.87
C ALA A 39 -1.20 16.02 2.69
N TRP A 40 0.05 16.27 2.28
CA TRP A 40 0.72 15.46 1.25
C TRP A 40 0.97 14.02 1.70
N GLY A 41 1.40 13.81 2.95
CA GLY A 41 1.55 12.46 3.52
C GLY A 41 0.25 11.67 3.54
N PHE A 42 -0.85 12.32 3.95
CA PHE A 42 -2.19 11.75 3.90
C PHE A 42 -2.64 11.43 2.46
N ALA A 43 -2.49 12.38 1.54
CA ALA A 43 -2.90 12.19 0.15
C ALA A 43 -2.16 11.02 -0.51
N ALA A 44 -0.84 10.90 -0.29
CA ALA A 44 -0.06 9.77 -0.76
C ALA A 44 -0.57 8.45 -0.15
N ALA A 45 -0.75 8.39 1.17
CA ALA A 45 -1.27 7.19 1.84
C ALA A 45 -2.64 6.75 1.29
N PHE A 46 -3.53 7.71 1.05
CA PHE A 46 -4.88 7.45 0.54
C PHE A 46 -4.86 6.90 -0.89
N VAL A 47 -4.02 7.46 -1.77
CA VAL A 47 -3.87 6.97 -3.14
C VAL A 47 -3.31 5.54 -3.17
N PHE A 48 -2.27 5.25 -2.38
CA PHE A 48 -1.71 3.90 -2.31
C PHE A 48 -2.68 2.89 -1.69
N ALA A 49 -3.47 3.29 -0.71
CA ALA A 49 -4.53 2.45 -0.15
C ALA A 49 -5.62 2.13 -1.19
N LEU A 50 -6.06 3.12 -1.98
CA LEU A 50 -7.01 2.89 -3.08
C LEU A 50 -6.44 1.96 -4.15
N CYS A 51 -5.18 2.16 -4.54
CA CYS A 51 -4.52 1.27 -5.49
C CYS A 51 -4.38 -0.16 -4.93
N ALA A 52 -4.19 -0.35 -3.62
CA ALA A 52 -4.17 -1.67 -3.00
C ALA A 52 -5.51 -2.39 -3.17
N VAL A 53 -6.62 -1.68 -2.93
CA VAL A 53 -7.98 -2.20 -3.09
C VAL A 53 -8.24 -2.58 -4.57
N LEU A 54 -7.91 -1.68 -5.50
CA LEU A 54 -8.01 -1.95 -6.94
C LEU A 54 -7.17 -3.16 -7.37
N ALA A 55 -5.96 -3.32 -6.82
CA ALA A 55 -5.14 -4.48 -7.12
C ALA A 55 -5.82 -5.78 -6.66
N VAL A 56 -6.42 -5.81 -5.46
CA VAL A 56 -7.22 -6.96 -5.03
C VAL A 56 -8.35 -7.22 -6.03
N GLN A 57 -9.14 -6.21 -6.38
CA GLN A 57 -10.27 -6.40 -7.31
C GLN A 57 -9.88 -6.92 -8.70
N ILE A 58 -8.70 -6.56 -9.20
CA ILE A 58 -8.24 -6.99 -10.53
C ILE A 58 -7.70 -8.44 -10.49
N TYR A 59 -7.15 -8.87 -9.35
CA TYR A 59 -6.52 -10.18 -9.19
C TYR A 59 -7.37 -11.19 -8.40
N GLN A 60 -8.56 -10.79 -7.94
CA GLN A 60 -9.62 -11.67 -7.42
C GLN A 60 -10.19 -12.57 -8.53
#